data_AF-A0AAV2SA34-F1
#
_entry.id   AF-A0AAV2SA34-F1
#
_cell.length_a   1.000
_cell.length_b   1.000
_cell.length_c   1.000
_cell.angle_alpha   90.00
_cell.angle_beta   90.00
_cell.angle_gamma   90.00
#
_symmetry.space_group_name_H-M   'P 1'
#
loop_
_entity.id
_entity.type
_entity.pdbx_description
1 polymer ?
#
loop_
_entity_poly.entity_id
_entity_poly.type
_entity_poly.pdbx_seq_one_letter_code
_entity_poly.pdbx_strand_id
1 'polypeptide(L)'
;MAAEADVRLTMTNQYFEIMEWTEGKKSNIRALLCSLHTVLWDGVKWKECGMHQLVQPNDIKKMYRRACLAVHPDKWTGTEHESFTKLIFMELNDAYTEFENDPAQQQMFK
;
A
#
# COMPACT_ATOMS: atom_id res chain seq x y z
N MET A 1 10.65 -30.46 -5.63
CA MET A 1 9.82 -30.77 -4.43
C MET A 1 10.02 -29.82 -3.26
N ALA A 2 11.18 -29.73 -2.59
CA ALA A 2 11.34 -28.83 -1.43
C ALA A 2 11.25 -27.32 -1.79
N ALA A 3 11.90 -26.90 -2.87
CA ALA A 3 11.88 -25.50 -3.33
C ALA A 3 10.49 -25.03 -3.83
N GLU A 4 9.68 -25.93 -4.39
CA GLU A 4 8.34 -25.58 -4.89
C GLU A 4 7.30 -25.45 -3.76
N ALA A 5 7.50 -26.14 -2.63
CA ALA A 5 6.66 -26.01 -1.46
C ALA A 5 6.97 -24.74 -0.65
N ASP A 6 8.25 -24.36 -0.59
CA ASP A 6 8.73 -23.14 0.06
C ASP A 6 8.18 -21.87 -0.63
N VAL A 7 8.26 -21.81 -1.96
CA VAL A 7 7.70 -20.71 -2.77
C VAL A 7 6.17 -20.60 -2.63
N ARG A 8 5.45 -21.73 -2.51
CA ARG A 8 4.00 -21.70 -2.30
C ARG A 8 3.62 -21.17 -0.92
N LEU A 9 4.36 -21.55 0.12
CA LEU A 9 4.14 -21.11 1.50
C LEU A 9 4.42 -19.61 1.67
N THR A 10 5.50 -19.10 1.09
CA THR A 10 5.83 -17.66 1.10
C THR A 10 4.80 -16.83 0.33
N MET A 11 4.35 -17.28 -0.85
CA MET A 11 3.27 -16.62 -1.58
C MET A 11 1.97 -16.54 -0.74
N THR A 12 1.62 -17.61 -0.02
CA THR A 12 0.43 -17.60 0.84
C THR A 12 0.59 -16.74 2.08
N ASN A 13 1.78 -16.67 2.66
CA ASN A 13 2.05 -15.87 3.85
C ASN A 13 2.01 -14.37 3.53
N GLN A 14 2.69 -13.94 2.47
CA GLN A 14 2.69 -12.54 2.06
C GLN A 14 1.30 -12.06 1.58
N TYR A 15 0.51 -12.95 0.96
CA TYR A 15 -0.89 -12.65 0.65
C TYR A 15 -1.71 -12.38 1.92
N PHE A 16 -1.50 -13.19 2.97
CA PHE A 16 -2.16 -13.04 4.26
C PHE A 16 -1.77 -11.73 4.93
N GLU A 17 -0.48 -11.37 4.93
CA GLU A 17 0.01 -10.10 5.48
C GLU A 17 -0.61 -8.88 4.78
N ILE A 18 -0.80 -8.92 3.45
CA ILE A 18 -1.49 -7.86 2.72
C ILE A 18 -2.97 -7.79 3.11
N MET A 19 -3.64 -8.94 3.23
CA MET A 19 -5.04 -8.96 3.67
C MET A 19 -5.20 -8.41 5.09
N GLU A 20 -4.38 -8.85 6.04
CA GLU A 20 -4.36 -8.28 7.40
C GLU A 20 -3.99 -6.79 7.41
N TRP A 21 -3.08 -6.36 6.54
CA TRP A 21 -2.69 -4.96 6.43
C TRP A 21 -3.84 -4.06 5.94
N THR A 22 -4.66 -4.57 5.01
CA THR A 22 -5.88 -3.89 4.56
C THR A 22 -6.99 -3.95 5.60
N GLU A 23 -7.10 -5.05 6.34
CA GLU A 23 -8.12 -5.24 7.37
C GLU A 23 -7.94 -4.21 8.51
N GLY A 24 -9.03 -3.52 8.87
CA GLY A 24 -9.01 -2.46 9.88
C GLY A 24 -8.41 -1.10 9.44
N LYS A 25 -7.80 -1.02 8.24
CA LYS A 25 -7.28 0.24 7.65
C LYS A 25 -7.98 0.65 6.36
N LYS A 26 -8.98 -0.12 5.94
CA LYS A 26 -9.82 0.17 4.77
C LYS A 26 -10.27 1.63 4.82
N SER A 27 -10.10 2.31 3.68
CA SER A 27 -10.47 3.72 3.51
C SER A 27 -9.64 4.75 4.29
N ASN A 28 -8.60 4.36 5.04
CA ASN A 28 -7.73 5.29 5.73
C ASN A 28 -6.36 5.42 5.03
N ILE A 29 -6.28 6.34 4.07
CA ILE A 29 -5.07 6.54 3.26
C ILE A 29 -3.82 6.84 4.11
N ARG A 30 -3.97 7.53 5.25
CA ARG A 30 -2.83 7.84 6.12
C ARG A 30 -2.28 6.60 6.81
N ALA A 31 -3.16 5.73 7.31
CA ALA A 31 -2.79 4.48 7.95
C ALA A 31 -2.12 3.51 6.96
N LEU A 32 -2.67 3.40 5.76
CA LEU A 32 -2.11 2.60 4.68
C LEU A 32 -0.71 3.10 4.31
N LEU A 33 -0.53 4.40 4.03
CA LEU A 33 0.77 4.97 3.68
C LEU A 33 1.82 4.79 4.79
N CYS A 34 1.46 5.05 6.05
CA CYS A 34 2.39 4.90 7.17
C CYS A 34 2.88 3.46 7.33
N SER A 35 1.99 2.48 7.10
CA SER A 35 2.31 1.06 7.29
C SER A 35 2.62 0.32 5.99
N LEU A 36 2.70 0.99 4.84
CA LEU A 36 2.93 0.32 3.55
C LEU A 36 4.24 -0.48 3.56
N HIS A 37 5.28 0.01 4.24
CA HIS A 37 6.58 -0.64 4.34
C HIS A 37 6.53 -2.05 4.96
N THR A 38 5.47 -2.41 5.70
CA THR A 38 5.37 -3.73 6.35
C THR A 38 4.95 -4.85 5.39
N VAL A 39 4.40 -4.50 4.21
CA VAL A 39 3.91 -5.47 3.22
C VAL A 39 4.66 -5.41 1.89
N LEU A 40 5.73 -4.62 1.84
CA LEU A 40 6.61 -4.54 0.68
C LEU A 40 7.74 -5.56 0.80
N TRP A 41 8.15 -6.08 -0.35
CA TRP A 41 9.28 -6.98 -0.49
C TRP A 41 10.56 -6.21 -0.85
N ASP A 42 11.69 -6.90 -0.75
CA ASP A 42 12.99 -6.35 -1.11
C ASP A 42 13.04 -5.89 -2.57
N GLY A 43 13.66 -4.72 -2.80
CA GLY A 43 13.79 -4.13 -4.12
C GLY A 43 12.72 -3.10 -4.48
N VAL A 44 11.64 -2.97 -3.69
CA VAL A 44 10.69 -1.87 -3.85
C VAL A 44 11.32 -0.56 -3.37
N LYS A 45 11.35 0.45 -4.25
CA LYS A 45 11.84 1.80 -3.90
C LYS A 45 10.79 2.58 -3.11
N TRP A 46 10.59 2.21 -1.86
CA TRP A 46 9.71 2.91 -0.92
C TRP A 46 10.51 3.52 0.24
N LYS A 47 10.11 4.71 0.66
CA LYS A 47 10.64 5.34 1.87
C LYS A 47 9.48 5.45 2.85
N GLU A 48 9.67 4.90 4.04
CA GLU A 48 8.71 5.03 5.13
C GLU A 48 8.32 6.50 5.36
N CYS A 49 7.04 6.72 5.66
CA CYS A 49 6.53 8.02 6.03
C CYS A 49 5.81 7.89 7.38
N GLY A 50 6.09 8.83 8.28
CA GLY A 50 5.36 8.94 9.54
C GLY A 50 4.11 9.81 9.40
N MET A 51 3.19 9.69 10.34
CA MET A 51 1.95 10.48 10.39
C MET A 51 2.21 11.99 10.35
N HIS A 52 3.32 12.46 10.94
CA HIS A 52 3.73 13.87 10.93
C HIS A 52 3.95 14.44 9.51
N GLN A 53 4.21 13.59 8.51
CA GLN A 53 4.38 13.99 7.11
C GLN A 53 3.05 13.95 6.33
N LEU A 54 1.96 13.49 6.94
CA LEU A 54 0.66 13.26 6.30
C LEU A 54 -0.43 14.15 6.91
N VAL A 55 -0.05 15.34 7.38
CA VAL A 55 -0.97 16.30 8.02
C VAL A 55 -1.78 17.03 6.94
N GLN A 56 -1.09 17.63 5.96
CA GLN A 56 -1.74 18.41 4.91
C GLN A 56 -2.22 17.53 3.75
N PRO A 57 -3.38 17.83 3.13
CA PRO A 57 -3.88 17.10 1.97
C PRO A 57 -2.87 16.99 0.81
N ASN A 58 -2.09 18.05 0.59
CA ASN A 58 -1.06 18.06 -0.46
C ASN A 58 0.07 17.05 -0.19
N ASP A 59 0.44 16.86 1.08
CA ASP A 59 1.48 15.89 1.44
C ASP A 59 0.98 14.45 1.29
N ILE A 60 -0.30 14.21 1.65
CA ILE A 60 -0.96 12.91 1.43
C ILE A 60 -0.98 12.58 -0.06
N LYS A 61 -1.43 13.51 -0.90
CA LYS A 61 -1.44 13.37 -2.37
C LYS A 61 -0.04 13.07 -2.92
N LYS A 62 0.98 13.75 -2.41
CA LYS A 62 2.37 13.54 -2.82
C LYS A 62 2.88 12.13 -2.44
N MET A 63 2.63 11.69 -1.21
CA MET A 63 3.06 10.37 -0.74
C MET A 63 2.27 9.24 -1.40
N TYR A 64 0.96 9.41 -1.59
CA TYR A 64 0.11 8.52 -2.37
C TYR A 64 0.68 8.27 -3.77
N ARG A 65 0.98 9.32 -4.53
CA ARG A 65 1.57 9.19 -5.88
C ARG A 65 2.90 8.43 -5.85
N ARG A 66 3.73 8.64 -4.83
CA ARG A 66 4.99 7.90 -4.67
C ARG A 66 4.74 6.42 -4.38
N ALA A 67 3.73 6.10 -3.58
CA ALA A 67 3.35 4.72 -3.27
C ALA A 67 2.90 4.01 -4.55
N CYS A 68 1.99 4.62 -5.31
CA CYS A 68 1.52 4.10 -6.60
C CYS A 68 2.68 3.84 -7.58
N LEU A 69 3.70 4.70 -7.62
CA LEU A 69 4.87 4.49 -8.47
C LEU A 69 5.78 3.35 -7.99
N ALA A 70 5.81 3.08 -6.68
CA ALA A 70 6.61 2.00 -6.11
C ALA A 70 5.97 0.64 -6.37
N VAL A 71 4.65 0.55 -6.22
CA VAL A 71 3.86 -0.69 -6.40
C VAL A 71 3.08 -0.73 -7.71
N HIS A 72 3.48 0.03 -8.72
CA HIS A 72 2.74 0.07 -9.99
C HIS A 72 2.75 -1.32 -10.65
N PRO A 73 1.60 -1.90 -11.05
CA PRO A 73 1.53 -3.27 -11.54
C PRO A 73 2.43 -3.51 -12.77
N ASP A 74 2.54 -2.51 -13.66
CA ASP A 74 3.40 -2.58 -14.85
C ASP A 74 4.86 -2.94 -14.52
N LYS A 75 5.41 -2.42 -13.41
CA LYS A 75 6.81 -2.67 -13.00
C LYS A 75 7.07 -4.09 -12.53
N TRP A 76 6.02 -4.80 -12.12
CA TRP A 76 6.10 -6.10 -11.49
C TRP A 76 5.35 -7.18 -12.28
N THR A 77 4.91 -6.84 -13.50
CA THR A 77 4.29 -7.77 -14.45
C THR A 77 5.22 -8.94 -14.72
N GLY A 78 4.70 -10.17 -14.61
CA GLY A 78 5.47 -11.39 -14.81
C GLY A 78 6.38 -11.78 -13.64
N THR A 79 6.32 -11.06 -12.52
CA THR A 79 7.01 -11.44 -11.27
C THR A 79 6.03 -12.12 -10.30
N GLU A 80 6.56 -12.81 -9.30
CA GLU A 80 5.76 -13.40 -8.21
C GLU A 80 4.95 -12.38 -7.41
N HIS A 81 5.32 -11.10 -7.48
CA HIS A 81 4.66 -10.00 -6.78
C HIS A 81 3.58 -9.28 -7.59
N GLU A 82 3.32 -9.70 -8.84
CA GLU A 82 2.31 -9.07 -9.70
C GLU A 82 0.93 -9.02 -9.01
N SER A 83 0.49 -10.15 -8.42
CA SER A 83 -0.79 -10.22 -7.70
C SER A 83 -0.81 -9.28 -6.50
N PHE A 84 0.30 -9.18 -5.76
CA PHE A 84 0.41 -8.32 -4.58
C PHE A 84 0.35 -6.84 -4.95
N THR A 85 1.05 -6.43 -6.01
CA THR A 85 1.00 -5.04 -6.47
C THR A 85 -0.40 -4.62 -6.85
N LYS A 86 -1.18 -5.48 -7.52
CA LYS A 86 -2.57 -5.18 -7.90
C LYS A 86 -3.44 -4.95 -6.67
N LEU A 87 -3.32 -5.79 -5.64
CA LEU A 87 -4.08 -5.65 -4.39
C LEU A 87 -3.74 -4.35 -3.65
N ILE A 88 -2.45 -4.09 -3.42
CA ILE A 88 -2.00 -2.88 -2.73
C ILE A 88 -2.40 -1.63 -3.53
N PHE A 89 -2.23 -1.66 -4.85
CA PHE A 89 -2.56 -0.53 -5.72
C PHE A 89 -4.07 -0.25 -5.71
N MET A 90 -4.91 -1.28 -5.76
CA MET A 90 -6.36 -1.12 -5.68
C MET A 90 -6.77 -0.48 -4.35
N GLU A 91 -6.31 -1.03 -3.22
CA GLU A 91 -6.65 -0.50 -1.89
C GLU A 91 -6.19 0.96 -1.71
N LEU A 92 -4.99 1.30 -2.19
CA LEU A 92 -4.49 2.69 -2.15
C LEU A 92 -5.35 3.63 -2.99
N ASN A 93 -5.82 3.22 -4.17
CA ASN A 93 -6.69 4.03 -5.01
C ASN A 93 -8.06 4.24 -4.37
N ASP A 94 -8.64 3.18 -3.80
CA ASP A 94 -9.95 3.23 -3.16
C ASP A 94 -9.89 4.19 -1.95
N ALA A 95 -8.90 4.02 -1.07
CA ALA A 95 -8.72 4.88 0.09
C ALA A 95 -8.40 6.34 -0.28
N TYR A 96 -7.62 6.58 -1.35
CA TYR A 96 -7.33 7.94 -1.81
C TYR A 96 -8.57 8.60 -2.45
N THR A 97 -9.36 7.83 -3.20
CA THR A 97 -10.62 8.30 -3.79
C THR A 97 -11.61 8.70 -2.70
N GLU A 98 -11.73 7.89 -1.64
CA GLU A 98 -12.57 8.23 -0.49
C GLU A 98 -12.07 9.48 0.24
N PHE A 99 -10.76 9.62 0.43
CA PHE A 99 -10.15 10.83 0.98
C PHE A 99 -10.42 12.08 0.12
N GLU A 100 -10.40 11.98 -1.22
CA GLU A 100 -10.73 13.11 -2.10
C GLU A 100 -12.23 13.47 -2.04
N ASN A 101 -13.10 12.49 -1.79
CA ASN A 101 -14.56 12.66 -1.71
C ASN A 101 -15.07 13.08 -0.32
N ASP A 102 -14.27 12.95 0.74
CA ASP A 102 -14.64 13.31 2.11
C ASP A 102 -13.89 14.58 2.59
N PRO A 103 -14.56 15.76 2.60
CA PRO A 103 -13.99 17.01 3.09
C PRO A 103 -13.59 16.97 4.57
N ALA A 104 -14.24 16.14 5.40
CA ALA A 104 -13.92 16.04 6.82
C ALA A 104 -12.53 15.42 7.02
N GLN A 105 -12.15 14.42 6.21
CA GLN A 105 -10.80 13.84 6.25
C GLN A 105 -9.70 14.81 5.78
N GLN A 106 -10.05 15.77 4.91
CA GLN A 106 -9.14 16.81 4.44
C GLN A 106 -8.95 17.93 5.47
N GLN A 107 -9.95 18.16 6.33
CA GLN A 107 -9.95 19.23 7.34
C GLN A 107 -9.64 18.75 8.76
N MET A 108 -9.45 17.44 8.96
CA MET A 108 -9.25 16.79 10.26
C MET A 108 -8.13 17.39 11.14
N PHE A 109 -7.13 18.06 10.54
CA PHE A 109 -5.99 18.65 11.24
C PHE A 109 -5.88 20.17 11.06
N LYS A 110 -6.96 20.85 10.70
CA LYS A 110 -7.03 22.32 10.66
C LYS A 110 -7.33 22.92 12.02
#